data_AF-A0A1B2EZQ9-F1
#
_entry.id   AF-A0A1B2EZQ9-F1
#
_cell.length_a   1.000
_cell.length_b   1.000
_cell.length_c   1.000
_cell.angle_alpha   90.00
_cell.angle_beta   90.00
_cell.angle_gamma   90.00
#
_symmetry.space_group_name_H-M   'P 1'
#
loop_
_entity.id
_entity.type
_entity.pdbx_description
1 polymer ?
#
loop_
_entity_poly.entity_id
_entity_poly.type
_entity_poly.pdbx_seq_one_letter_code
_entity_poly.pdbx_strand_id
1 'polypeptide(L)'
;MSKKLNILVTDEAALEAAIEPIRGRATTWTHPASGIRNVAELAESRLAKAGLPPSHSVGVVAVHTSMGPESNSYDYGVTGSRITLKRSRDGWRFVGYEKIGLYPKQGGKLDLTFQERHREAMVAAILRNNRITVKSATTEQKEAA
;
A
#
# COMPACT_ATOMS: atom_id res chain seq x y z
N MET A 1 16.25 -16.62 2.72
CA MET A 1 16.05 -15.99 1.39
C MET A 1 14.57 -15.97 1.09
N SER A 2 13.93 -14.81 1.17
CA SER A 2 12.50 -14.65 0.92
C SER A 2 12.23 -14.88 -0.57
N LYS A 3 11.47 -15.92 -0.90
CA LYS A 3 10.99 -16.19 -2.27
C LYS A 3 10.32 -14.91 -2.76
N LYS A 4 10.74 -14.36 -3.92
CA LYS A 4 10.05 -13.20 -4.52
C LYS A 4 8.63 -13.63 -4.85
N LEU A 5 7.68 -13.22 -4.02
CA LEU A 5 6.26 -13.44 -4.26
C LEU A 5 5.86 -12.47 -5.38
N ASN A 6 5.14 -12.99 -6.37
CA ASN A 6 4.58 -12.19 -7.45
C ASN A 6 3.28 -12.85 -7.90
N ILE A 7 2.31 -12.84 -6.99
CA ILE A 7 1.04 -13.56 -7.12
C ILE A 7 -0.05 -12.51 -7.38
N LEU A 8 -0.95 -12.78 -8.32
CA LEU A 8 -2.08 -11.88 -8.55
C LEU A 8 -3.03 -11.95 -7.35
N VAL A 9 -3.47 -10.81 -6.83
CA VAL A 9 -4.29 -10.77 -5.60
C VAL A 9 -5.65 -11.49 -5.76
N THR A 10 -6.10 -11.72 -7.00
CA THR A 10 -7.32 -12.47 -7.29
C THR A 10 -7.16 -13.99 -7.15
N ASP A 11 -5.92 -14.50 -7.13
CA ASP A 11 -5.62 -15.92 -6.95
C ASP A 11 -5.49 -16.23 -5.45
N GLU A 12 -6.64 -16.42 -4.81
CA GLU A 12 -6.74 -16.61 -3.36
C GLU A 12 -6.04 -17.89 -2.88
N ALA A 13 -6.09 -18.96 -3.67
CA ALA A 13 -5.44 -20.23 -3.32
C ALA A 13 -3.92 -20.10 -3.33
N ALA A 14 -3.34 -19.45 -4.35
CA ALA A 14 -1.90 -19.22 -4.40
C ALA A 14 -1.43 -18.25 -3.30
N LEU A 15 -2.23 -17.24 -2.96
CA LEU A 15 -1.98 -16.34 -1.83
C LEU A 15 -1.94 -17.10 -0.51
N GLU A 16 -2.99 -17.89 -0.22
CA GLU A 16 -3.09 -18.61 1.04
C GLU A 16 -1.91 -19.59 1.20
N ALA A 17 -1.56 -20.32 0.14
CA ALA A 17 -0.40 -21.20 0.13
C ALA A 17 0.94 -20.47 0.36
N ALA A 18 1.05 -19.22 -0.08
CA ALA A 18 2.25 -18.40 0.11
C ALA A 18 2.35 -17.80 1.52
N ILE A 19 1.22 -17.40 2.12
CA ILE A 19 1.20 -16.75 3.44
C ILE A 19 1.20 -17.74 4.59
N GLU A 20 0.56 -18.90 4.44
CA GLU A 20 0.43 -19.91 5.50
C GLU A 20 1.75 -20.26 6.19
N PRO A 21 2.85 -20.58 5.47
CA PRO A 21 4.12 -20.90 6.11
C PRO A 21 4.75 -19.71 6.88
N ILE A 22 4.41 -18.48 6.51
CA ILE A 22 4.93 -17.26 7.16
C ILE A 22 4.06 -16.91 8.37
N ARG A 23 2.73 -16.87 8.18
CA ARG A 23 1.72 -16.56 9.19
C ARG A 23 1.74 -17.58 10.33
N GLY A 24 1.79 -18.87 10.00
CA GLY A 24 1.64 -19.95 10.97
C GLY A 24 0.34 -19.82 11.75
N ARG A 25 0.40 -20.05 13.07
CA ARG A 25 -0.78 -20.05 13.97
C ARG A 25 -1.34 -18.65 14.30
N ALA A 26 -0.64 -17.58 13.94
CA ALA A 26 -1.08 -16.22 14.26
C ALA A 26 -2.15 -15.79 13.24
N THR A 27 -3.43 -15.99 13.54
CA THR A 27 -4.55 -15.74 12.58
C THR A 27 -5.37 -14.50 12.91
N THR A 28 -5.44 -14.08 14.17
CA THR A 28 -6.35 -13.00 14.61
C THR A 28 -5.96 -11.61 14.11
N TRP A 29 -4.69 -11.25 14.22
CA TRP A 29 -4.19 -9.90 13.93
C TRP A 29 -3.38 -9.82 12.64
N THR A 30 -3.44 -10.88 11.83
CA THR A 30 -2.67 -11.00 10.60
C THR A 30 -3.59 -11.08 9.40
N HIS A 31 -3.06 -10.84 8.19
CA HIS A 31 -3.86 -10.81 6.98
C HIS A 31 -4.09 -12.22 6.42
N PRO A 32 -5.34 -12.70 6.30
CA PRO A 32 -5.67 -13.83 5.42
C PRO A 32 -5.68 -13.40 3.95
N ALA A 33 -5.72 -14.34 3.01
CA ALA A 33 -5.76 -14.02 1.58
C ALA A 33 -6.92 -13.08 1.21
N SER A 34 -8.11 -13.32 1.76
CA SER A 34 -9.26 -12.41 1.61
C SER A 34 -9.01 -11.00 2.15
N GLY A 35 -8.29 -10.88 3.27
CA GLY A 35 -7.87 -9.60 3.83
C GLY A 35 -6.88 -8.86 2.92
N ILE A 36 -5.96 -9.58 2.27
CA ILE A 36 -5.03 -9.02 1.29
C ILE A 36 -5.78 -8.46 0.09
N ARG A 37 -6.82 -9.16 -0.37
CA ARG A 37 -7.71 -8.68 -1.43
C ARG A 37 -8.44 -7.39 -1.04
N ASN A 38 -9.00 -7.35 0.16
CA ASN A 38 -9.67 -6.14 0.65
C ASN A 38 -8.70 -4.94 0.71
N VAL A 39 -7.44 -5.17 1.09
CA VAL A 39 -6.41 -4.12 1.06
C VAL A 39 -6.11 -3.66 -0.36
N ALA A 40 -6.08 -4.56 -1.35
CA ALA A 40 -5.90 -4.18 -2.75
C ALA A 40 -7.06 -3.31 -3.26
N GLU A 41 -8.29 -3.67 -2.92
CA GLU A 41 -9.49 -2.89 -3.27
C GLU A 41 -9.47 -1.51 -2.58
N LEU A 42 -9.07 -1.44 -1.31
CA LEU A 42 -8.89 -0.19 -0.58
C LEU A 42 -7.79 0.68 -1.21
N ALA A 43 -6.68 0.08 -1.63
CA ALA A 43 -5.60 0.78 -2.32
C ALA A 43 -6.06 1.35 -3.67
N GLU A 44 -6.82 0.57 -4.45
CA GLU A 44 -7.40 1.05 -5.71
C GLU A 44 -8.37 2.22 -5.47
N SER A 45 -9.22 2.12 -4.44
CA SER A 45 -10.13 3.21 -4.06
C SER A 45 -9.37 4.49 -3.70
N ARG A 46 -8.25 4.39 -2.97
CA ARG A 46 -7.40 5.55 -2.65
C ARG A 46 -6.74 6.15 -3.87
N LEU A 47 -6.27 5.33 -4.82
CA LEU A 47 -5.73 5.82 -6.08
C LEU A 47 -6.79 6.54 -6.92
N ALA A 48 -8.00 5.99 -6.99
CA ALA A 48 -9.13 6.62 -7.67
C ALA A 48 -9.49 7.97 -7.03
N LYS A 49 -9.55 8.03 -5.69
CA LYS A 49 -9.80 9.28 -4.93
C LYS A 49 -8.70 10.32 -5.13
N ALA A 50 -7.45 9.89 -5.32
CA ALA A 50 -6.34 10.77 -5.67
C ALA A 50 -6.45 11.31 -7.11
N GLY A 51 -7.45 10.89 -7.89
CA GLY A 51 -7.66 11.33 -9.27
C GLY A 51 -6.66 10.73 -10.24
N LEU A 52 -6.01 9.60 -9.87
CA LEU A 52 -4.96 9.01 -10.68
C LEU A 52 -5.53 7.98 -11.67
N PRO A 53 -5.26 8.14 -12.99
CA PRO A 53 -5.70 7.16 -13.97
C PRO A 53 -4.99 5.81 -13.78
N PRO A 54 -5.68 4.66 -13.99
CA PRO A 54 -5.09 3.33 -13.85
C PRO A 54 -3.80 3.11 -14.67
N SER A 55 -3.68 3.78 -15.83
CA SER A 55 -2.48 3.74 -16.67
C SER A 55 -1.22 4.29 -16.00
N HIS A 56 -1.38 5.28 -15.10
CA HIS A 56 -0.30 5.91 -14.36
C HIS A 56 -0.09 5.29 -12.96
N SER A 57 -1.01 4.42 -12.54
CA SER A 57 -0.92 3.67 -11.28
C SER A 57 0.02 2.45 -11.35
N VAL A 58 0.53 2.09 -12.53
CA VAL A 58 1.42 0.93 -12.69
C VAL A 58 2.74 1.17 -11.96
N GLY A 59 3.14 0.22 -11.12
CA GLY A 59 4.36 0.28 -10.31
C GLY A 59 4.18 0.95 -8.95
N VAL A 60 2.98 1.43 -8.61
CA VAL A 60 2.65 1.87 -7.25
C VAL A 60 2.82 0.70 -6.29
N VAL A 61 3.42 0.99 -5.13
CA VAL A 61 3.57 0.03 -4.04
C VAL A 61 2.61 0.42 -2.93
N ALA A 62 1.77 -0.51 -2.51
CA ALA A 62 0.91 -0.36 -1.35
C ALA A 62 1.48 -1.20 -0.21
N VAL A 63 1.75 -0.58 0.93
CA VAL A 63 2.17 -1.27 2.15
C VAL A 63 1.05 -1.14 3.16
N HIS A 64 0.54 -2.27 3.64
CA HIS A 64 -0.47 -2.28 4.69
C HIS A 64 0.07 -2.94 5.94
N THR A 65 -0.14 -2.30 7.09
CA THR A 65 0.16 -2.81 8.42
C THR A 65 -1.17 -3.06 9.13
N SER A 66 -1.38 -4.29 9.60
CA SER A 66 -2.55 -4.67 10.37
C SER A 66 -2.71 -3.85 11.66
N MET A 67 -3.95 -3.70 12.11
CA MET A 67 -4.28 -3.01 13.35
C MET A 67 -3.98 -3.88 14.57
N GLY A 68 -3.49 -3.27 15.63
CA GLY A 68 -3.32 -3.93 16.92
C GLY A 68 -4.63 -4.08 17.69
N PRO A 69 -4.60 -4.72 18.87
CA PRO A 69 -5.77 -4.85 19.72
C PRO A 69 -6.30 -3.47 20.14
N GLU A 70 -7.61 -3.27 20.00
CA GLU A 70 -8.26 -2.03 20.45
C GLU A 70 -8.45 -2.01 21.98
N SER A 71 -8.55 -3.19 22.59
CA SER A 71 -8.74 -3.32 24.03
C SER A 71 -7.50 -2.94 24.82
N ASN A 72 -7.70 -2.21 25.92
CA ASN A 72 -6.68 -1.92 26.94
C ASN A 72 -6.26 -3.17 27.71
N SER A 73 -6.99 -4.29 27.61
CA SER A 73 -6.70 -5.51 28.38
C SER A 73 -5.45 -6.26 27.92
N TYR A 74 -4.84 -5.83 26.81
CA TYR A 74 -3.58 -6.37 26.34
C TYR A 74 -2.45 -5.44 26.80
N ASP A 75 -1.65 -5.89 27.76
CA ASP A 75 -0.43 -5.16 28.18
C ASP A 75 0.78 -5.51 27.30
N TYR A 76 0.65 -6.50 26.43
CA TYR A 76 1.75 -7.07 25.64
C TYR A 76 1.50 -6.98 24.13
N GLY A 77 2.61 -6.92 23.39
CA GLY A 77 2.58 -6.89 21.93
C GLY A 77 2.05 -8.19 21.35
N VAL A 78 1.22 -8.09 20.30
CA VAL A 78 0.68 -9.23 19.56
C VAL A 78 1.39 -9.40 18.21
N THR A 79 1.32 -10.59 17.64
CA THR A 79 1.84 -10.82 16.28
C THR A 79 0.83 -10.35 15.25
N GLY A 80 1.18 -9.29 14.52
CA GLY A 80 0.49 -8.81 13.35
C GLY A 80 1.20 -9.13 12.06
N SER A 81 0.71 -8.55 10.97
CA SER A 81 1.32 -8.67 9.65
C SER A 81 1.46 -7.33 8.93
N ARG A 82 2.56 -7.21 8.20
CA ARG A 82 2.74 -6.20 7.16
C ARG A 82 2.73 -6.89 5.81
N ILE A 83 1.94 -6.37 4.89
CA ILE A 83 1.88 -6.84 3.51
C ILE A 83 2.33 -5.75 2.55
N THR A 84 2.94 -6.20 1.47
CA THR A 84 3.38 -5.33 0.38
C THR A 84 2.73 -5.81 -0.90
N LEU A 85 2.02 -4.91 -1.56
CA LEU A 85 1.39 -5.10 -2.85
C LEU A 85 2.02 -4.16 -3.87
N LYS A 86 2.08 -4.58 -5.12
CA LYS A 86 2.56 -3.79 -6.24
C LYS A 86 1.53 -3.80 -7.35
N ARG A 87 1.12 -2.61 -7.81
CA ARG A 87 0.21 -2.46 -8.93
C ARG A 87 0.92 -2.83 -10.23
N SER A 88 0.42 -3.84 -10.93
CA SER A 88 0.81 -4.20 -12.31
C SER A 88 -0.27 -3.73 -13.27
N ARG A 89 -0.16 -4.00 -14.58
CA ARG A 89 -1.19 -3.60 -15.57
C ARG A 89 -2.50 -4.38 -15.37
N ASP A 90 -2.38 -5.67 -15.07
CA ASP A 90 -3.44 -6.65 -14.90
C ASP A 90 -4.12 -6.61 -13.52
N GLY A 91 -3.52 -5.96 -12.54
CA GLY A 91 -4.09 -5.83 -11.20
C GLY A 91 -3.04 -5.62 -10.13
N TRP A 92 -3.45 -5.74 -8.87
CA TRP A 92 -2.52 -5.76 -7.74
C TRP A 92 -1.84 -7.12 -7.64
N ARG A 93 -0.53 -7.09 -7.43
CA ARG A 93 0.28 -8.29 -7.17
C ARG A 93 0.84 -8.27 -5.77
N PHE A 94 0.73 -9.40 -5.11
CA PHE A 94 1.29 -9.64 -3.81
C PHE A 94 2.79 -9.92 -3.91
N VAL A 95 3.57 -9.11 -3.21
CA VAL A 95 5.04 -9.11 -3.30
C VAL A 95 5.76 -9.38 -1.99
N GLY A 96 5.08 -9.23 -0.85
CA GLY A 96 5.71 -9.46 0.44
C GLY A 96 4.71 -9.60 1.58
N TYR A 97 5.13 -10.37 2.59
CA TYR A 97 4.41 -10.59 3.83
C TYR A 97 5.42 -10.78 4.95
N GLU A 98 5.26 -9.99 6.00
CA GLU A 98 6.14 -9.96 7.15
C GLU A 98 5.31 -10.07 8.41
N LYS A 99 5.79 -10.87 9.38
CA LYS A 99 5.24 -10.83 10.73
C LYS A 99 5.86 -9.67 11.49
N ILE A 100 5.04 -8.89 12.16
CA ILE A 100 5.47 -7.73 12.93
C ILE A 100 4.86 -7.79 14.32
N GLY A 101 5.52 -7.17 15.30
CA GLY A 101 4.91 -6.89 16.59
C GLY A 101 3.97 -5.70 16.47
N LEU A 102 2.76 -5.83 17.00
CA LEU A 102 1.80 -4.72 17.15
C LEU A 102 1.59 -4.44 18.62
N TYR A 103 1.50 -3.16 18.95
CA TYR A 103 1.14 -2.73 20.30
C TYR A 103 -0.38 -2.43 20.38
N PRO A 104 -0.95 -2.46 21.60
CA PRO A 104 -2.32 -2.03 21.83
C PRO A 104 -2.57 -0.62 21.28
N LYS A 105 -3.77 -0.39 20.75
CA LYS A 105 -4.20 0.88 20.10
C LYS A 105 -3.38 1.31 18.89
N GLN A 106 -2.49 0.45 18.38
CA GLN A 106 -1.79 0.75 17.15
C GLN A 106 -2.77 0.70 15.98
N GLY A 107 -3.10 1.86 15.42
CA GLY A 107 -3.95 1.95 14.25
C GLY A 107 -3.32 1.25 13.03
N GLY A 108 -4.17 0.58 12.25
CA GLY A 108 -3.77 0.05 10.95
C GLY A 108 -3.36 1.19 10.00
N LYS A 109 -2.40 0.92 9.13
CA LYS A 109 -1.87 1.91 8.19
C LYS A 109 -1.83 1.33 6.78
N LEU A 110 -2.23 2.13 5.81
CA LEU A 110 -2.07 1.85 4.39
C LEU A 110 -1.29 3.01 3.78
N ASP A 111 -0.08 2.73 3.33
CA ASP A 111 0.80 3.68 2.68
C ASP A 111 0.87 3.37 1.18
N LEU A 112 0.69 4.39 0.34
CA LEU A 112 0.86 4.29 -1.10
C LEU A 112 2.12 5.03 -1.51
N THR A 113 3.10 4.27 -2.00
CA THR A 113 4.39 4.80 -2.44
C THR A 113 4.47 4.80 -3.95
N PHE A 114 4.80 5.97 -4.50
CA PHE A 114 5.02 6.18 -5.92
C PHE A 114 6.52 6.25 -6.21
N GLN A 115 6.90 5.82 -7.41
CA GLN A 115 8.27 6.03 -7.87
C GLN A 115 8.38 7.43 -8.46
N GLU A 116 9.53 8.10 -8.24
CA GLU A 116 9.74 9.50 -8.63
C GLU A 116 9.46 9.77 -10.11
N ARG A 117 9.79 8.81 -10.99
CA ARG A 117 9.50 8.90 -12.43
C ARG A 117 8.00 9.06 -12.78
N HIS A 118 7.09 8.76 -11.84
CA HIS A 118 5.66 8.95 -12.06
C HIS A 118 5.17 10.31 -11.54
N ARG A 119 5.98 11.06 -10.78
CA ARG A 119 5.60 12.32 -10.12
C ARG A 119 5.02 13.33 -11.11
N GLU A 120 5.73 13.63 -12.20
CA GLU A 120 5.28 14.61 -13.20
C GLU A 120 3.98 14.19 -13.88
N ALA A 121 3.88 12.93 -14.30
CA ALA A 121 2.68 12.40 -14.93
C ALA A 121 1.49 12.39 -13.97
N MET A 122 1.70 12.09 -12.69
CA MET A 122 0.68 12.16 -11.66
C MET A 122 0.21 13.60 -11.44
N VAL A 123 1.14 14.55 -11.26
CA VAL A 123 0.81 15.96 -11.06
C VAL A 123 0.04 16.48 -12.27
N ALA A 124 0.50 16.21 -13.50
CA ALA A 124 -0.20 16.60 -14.71
C ALA A 124 -1.62 16.02 -14.79
N ALA A 125 -1.80 14.74 -14.44
CA ALA A 125 -3.11 14.10 -14.42
C ALA A 125 -4.04 14.72 -13.37
N ILE A 126 -3.54 14.97 -12.16
CA ILE A 126 -4.29 15.60 -11.06
C ILE A 126 -4.73 17.02 -11.45
N LEU A 127 -3.82 17.82 -12.00
CA LEU A 127 -4.13 19.18 -12.45
C LEU A 127 -5.19 19.18 -13.54
N ARG A 128 -5.05 18.30 -14.54
CA ARG A 128 -6.01 18.16 -15.64
C ARG A 128 -7.39 17.73 -15.15
N ASN A 129 -7.46 16.70 -14.30
CA ASN A 129 -8.72 16.13 -13.82
C ASN A 129 -9.48 17.09 -12.90
N ASN A 130 -8.76 17.90 -12.12
CA ASN A 130 -9.38 18.87 -11.21
C ASN A 130 -9.51 20.28 -11.80
N ARG A 131 -9.17 20.47 -13.10
CA ARG A 131 -9.16 21.78 -13.79
C ARG A 131 -8.35 22.86 -13.03
N ILE A 132 -7.25 22.46 -12.40
CA ILE A 132 -6.38 23.34 -11.62
C ILE A 132 -5.29 23.90 -12.53
N THR A 133 -5.12 25.22 -12.52
CA THR A 133 -4.00 25.89 -13.20
C THR A 133 -3.00 26.34 -12.16
N VAL A 134 -1.76 25.87 -12.25
CA VAL A 134 -0.66 26.36 -11.42
C VAL A 134 0.04 27.49 -12.15
N LYS A 135 -0.04 28.71 -11.62
CA LYS A 135 0.83 29.81 -12.06
C LYS A 135 2.13 29.69 -11.27
N SER A 136 3.20 29.26 -11.92
CA SER A 136 4.53 29.30 -11.32
C SER A 136 4.93 30.75 -11.08
N ALA A 137 5.26 31.11 -9.84
CA ALA A 137 5.93 32.36 -9.55
C ALA A 137 7.37 32.23 -10.07
N THR A 138 7.76 33.13 -10.97
CA THR A 138 9.15 33.28 -11.42
C THR A 138 9.98 33.70 -10.20
N THR A 139 10.82 32.80 -9.71
CA THR A 139 11.84 33.16 -8.72
C THR A 139 12.92 33.95 -9.43
N GLU A 140 12.78 35.28 -9.47
CA GLU A 140 13.92 36.18 -9.69
C GLU A 140 14.83 36.07 -8.46
N GLN A 141 15.78 35.14 -8.48
CA GLN A 141 16.94 35.21 -7.60
C GLN A 141 17.88 36.26 -8.16
N LYS A 142 17.74 37.47 -7.61
CA LYS A 142 18.67 38.58 -7.77
C LYS A 142 19.98 38.20 -7.08
N GLU A 143 20.98 37.82 -7.86
CA GLU A 143 22.39 37.94 -7.49
C GLU A 143 22.63 39.38 -7.02
N ALA A 144 23.05 39.55 -5.77
CA ALA A 144 23.66 40.77 -5.28
C ALA A 144 24.97 40.36 -4.61
N ALA A 145 26.04 40.71 -5.32
CA ALA A 145 27.44 40.63 -4.94
C ALA A 145 27.79 41.56 -3.76
#